data_AF-A0A0E3GR59-F1
#
_entry.id   AF-A0A0E3GR59-F1
#
_cell.length_a   1.000
_cell.length_b   1.000
_cell.length_c   1.000
_cell.angle_alpha   90.00
_cell.angle_beta   90.00
_cell.angle_gamma   90.00
#
_symmetry.space_group_name_H-M   'P 1'
#
loop_
_entity.id
_entity.type
_entity.pdbx_description
1 polymer ?
#
loop_
_entity_poly.entity_id
_entity_poly.type
_entity_poly.pdbx_seq_one_letter_code
_entity_poly.pdbx_strand_id
1 'polypeptide(L)'
;MEQNTNEQKNMYIKKEKAKKIISKILSGALILMGTLMLYPTVTQRKEGYNQNIKIFFTKVIVVYLLALIVCLIRKKIAFKGKKNSSLLVFSSILLFISLCNFTNAAKENSKELAAEKYVMAVCENSRNDDTALFKSKEKSDYGKLNSLIAIIKEYADKNYSINKNFKSEFKQKTSKNQVTSYDVLRSEDRIKKFRNSLSELNKLFSKYESDLNNNKANSDKKMSEYKGQDTIFEKNLVNEFNFWRKEKYDNSIEDLNKKKVLREKMDKYLEFMESKQGSYKLINNKIMFESQSDVDKCNSLINEVKEAGASW
;
A
#
# COMPACT_ATOMS: atom_id res chain seq x y z
N MET A 1 32.37 29.38 -74.22
CA MET A 1 31.68 28.16 -73.72
C MET A 1 32.31 27.58 -72.45
N GLU A 2 33.52 27.98 -72.02
CA GLU A 2 34.20 27.39 -70.84
C GLU A 2 33.72 27.91 -69.47
N GLN A 3 33.19 29.13 -69.37
CA GLN A 3 32.67 29.68 -68.10
C GLN A 3 31.45 28.92 -67.56
N ASN A 4 30.57 28.44 -68.45
CA ASN A 4 29.34 27.73 -68.07
C ASN A 4 29.63 26.33 -67.48
N THR A 5 30.72 25.70 -67.91
CA THR A 5 31.17 24.37 -67.45
C THR A 5 31.83 24.42 -66.07
N ASN A 6 32.57 25.50 -65.77
CA ASN A 6 33.19 25.71 -64.46
C ASN A 6 32.17 26.09 -63.37
N GLU A 7 31.15 26.87 -63.71
CA GLU A 7 30.04 27.16 -62.80
C GLU A 7 29.21 25.91 -62.48
N GLN A 8 28.88 25.09 -63.48
CA GLN A 8 28.19 23.82 -63.25
C GLN A 8 29.01 22.85 -62.40
N LYS A 9 30.34 22.74 -62.63
CA LYS A 9 31.24 21.92 -61.79
C LYS A 9 31.30 22.43 -60.35
N ASN A 10 31.43 23.74 -60.14
CA ASN A 10 31.46 24.34 -58.80
C ASN A 10 30.12 24.19 -58.06
N MET A 11 28.99 24.29 -58.78
CA MET A 11 27.66 24.05 -58.21
C MET A 11 27.46 22.58 -57.81
N TYR A 12 27.98 21.65 -58.61
CA TYR A 12 27.95 20.21 -58.31
C TYR A 12 28.81 19.88 -57.08
N ILE A 13 30.03 20.41 -56.99
CA ILE A 13 30.94 20.23 -55.84
C ILE A 13 30.33 20.83 -54.56
N LYS A 14 29.70 21.99 -54.63
CA LYS A 14 28.96 22.59 -53.48
C LYS A 14 27.79 21.71 -53.03
N LYS A 15 26.97 21.20 -53.96
CA LYS A 15 25.86 20.29 -53.65
C LYS A 15 26.34 18.99 -53.01
N GLU A 16 27.48 18.46 -53.44
CA GLU A 16 28.03 17.20 -52.95
C GLU A 16 28.70 17.33 -51.57
N LYS A 17 29.40 18.45 -51.31
CA LYS A 17 29.87 18.83 -49.96
C LYS A 17 28.70 19.04 -49.00
N ALA A 18 27.64 19.74 -49.41
CA ALA A 18 26.45 19.93 -48.61
C ALA A 18 25.76 18.60 -48.26
N LYS A 19 25.64 17.67 -49.21
CA LYS A 19 25.12 16.31 -48.96
C LYS A 19 25.93 15.54 -47.91
N LYS A 20 27.27 15.61 -47.96
CA LYS A 20 28.14 14.94 -46.97
C LYS A 20 27.99 15.53 -45.57
N ILE A 21 27.92 16.85 -45.45
CA ILE A 21 27.73 17.54 -44.15
C ILE A 21 26.37 17.16 -43.56
N ILE A 22 25.29 17.23 -44.35
CA ILE A 22 23.94 16.86 -43.92
C ILE A 22 23.89 15.38 -43.50
N SER A 23 24.56 14.49 -44.23
CA SER A 23 24.65 13.06 -43.87
C SER A 23 25.34 12.84 -42.53
N LYS A 24 26.43 13.57 -42.24
CA LYS A 24 27.15 13.47 -40.95
C LYS A 24 26.30 14.00 -39.79
N ILE A 25 25.60 15.11 -39.99
CA ILE A 25 24.67 15.67 -39.00
C ILE A 25 23.54 14.68 -38.69
N LEU A 26 22.96 14.06 -39.72
CA LEU A 26 21.92 13.04 -39.53
C LEU A 26 22.41 11.80 -38.77
N SER A 27 23.61 11.30 -39.07
CA SER A 27 24.17 10.16 -38.34
C SER A 27 24.48 10.50 -36.88
N GLY A 28 24.97 11.72 -36.60
CA GLY A 28 25.20 12.18 -35.23
C GLY A 28 23.89 12.32 -34.44
N ALA A 29 22.85 12.88 -35.07
CA ALA A 29 21.52 13.00 -34.46
C ALA A 29 20.88 11.65 -34.14
N LEU A 30 21.06 10.64 -35.00
CA LEU A 30 20.56 9.28 -34.78
C LEU A 30 21.27 8.57 -33.62
N ILE A 31 22.60 8.73 -33.50
CA ILE A 31 23.36 8.16 -32.38
C ILE A 31 22.94 8.83 -31.07
N LEU A 32 22.87 10.16 -31.06
CA LEU A 32 22.44 10.95 -29.89
C LEU A 32 21.01 10.57 -29.45
N MET A 33 20.09 10.35 -30.40
CA MET A 33 18.75 9.84 -30.09
C MET A 33 18.79 8.45 -29.46
N GLY A 34 19.62 7.54 -29.98
CA GLY A 34 19.78 6.19 -29.42
C GLY A 34 20.25 6.21 -27.96
N THR A 35 21.24 7.05 -27.63
CA THR A 35 21.71 7.23 -26.25
C THR A 35 20.68 7.94 -25.37
N LEU A 36 20.00 8.97 -25.89
CA LEU A 36 18.93 9.66 -25.17
C LEU A 36 17.71 8.77 -24.92
N MET A 37 17.45 7.76 -25.75
CA MET A 37 16.41 6.76 -25.47
C MET A 37 16.85 5.74 -24.41
N LEU A 38 18.13 5.42 -24.28
CA LEU A 38 18.61 4.50 -23.24
C LEU A 38 18.61 5.16 -21.85
N TYR A 39 18.89 6.45 -21.76
CA TYR A 39 18.99 7.20 -20.51
C TYR A 39 17.73 7.08 -19.60
N PRO A 40 16.50 7.37 -20.07
CA PRO A 40 15.30 7.24 -19.25
C PRO A 40 14.99 5.78 -18.84
N THR A 41 15.46 4.79 -19.61
CA THR A 41 15.32 3.36 -19.24
C THR A 41 16.19 3.01 -18.02
N VAL A 42 17.36 3.66 -17.91
CA VAL A 42 18.31 3.45 -16.80
C VAL A 42 17.89 4.24 -15.55
N THR A 43 17.41 5.48 -15.71
CA THR A 43 16.91 6.29 -14.58
C THR A 43 15.57 5.81 -14.03
N GLN A 44 14.66 5.30 -14.89
CA GLN A 44 13.41 4.67 -14.42
C GLN A 44 13.65 3.52 -13.44
N ARG A 45 14.70 2.70 -13.64
CA ARG A 45 15.05 1.62 -12.72
C ARG A 45 15.56 2.10 -11.36
N LYS A 46 16.05 3.35 -11.26
CA LYS A 46 16.61 3.89 -10.02
C LYS A 46 15.58 4.66 -9.18
N GLU A 47 14.72 5.44 -9.83
CA GLU A 47 13.88 6.44 -9.16
C GLU A 47 12.38 6.12 -9.18
N GLY A 48 11.95 5.05 -9.86
CA GLY A 48 10.53 4.76 -10.08
C GLY A 48 9.92 5.60 -11.21
N TYR A 49 8.66 5.33 -11.55
CA TYR A 49 8.03 5.88 -12.76
C TYR A 49 7.54 7.32 -12.61
N ASN A 50 8.12 8.24 -13.40
CA ASN A 50 7.62 9.62 -13.54
C ASN A 50 6.81 9.77 -14.85
N GLN A 51 5.59 10.30 -14.77
CA GLN A 51 4.74 10.57 -15.96
C GLN A 51 5.44 11.47 -16.99
N ASN A 52 6.32 12.37 -16.55
CA ASN A 52 7.12 13.23 -17.43
C ASN A 52 8.06 12.43 -18.36
N ILE A 53 8.44 11.21 -17.96
CA ILE A 53 9.29 10.34 -18.78
C ILE A 53 8.49 9.67 -19.92
N LYS A 54 7.19 9.39 -19.72
CA LYS A 54 6.31 8.88 -20.78
C LYS A 54 6.15 9.92 -21.90
N ILE A 55 5.98 11.18 -21.51
CA ILE A 55 5.90 12.33 -22.41
C ILE A 55 7.23 12.52 -23.14
N PHE A 56 8.37 12.42 -22.43
CA PHE A 56 9.69 12.50 -23.03
C PHE A 56 9.89 11.44 -24.12
N PHE A 57 9.64 10.16 -23.82
CA PHE A 57 9.78 9.08 -24.80
C PHE A 57 8.84 9.22 -26.00
N THR A 58 7.59 9.64 -25.78
CA THR A 58 6.64 9.90 -26.88
C THR A 58 7.19 10.96 -27.82
N LYS A 59 7.80 12.03 -27.27
CA LYS A 59 8.48 13.06 -28.07
C LYS A 59 9.67 12.49 -28.83
N VAL A 60 10.51 11.64 -28.23
CA VAL A 60 11.65 11.04 -28.94
C VAL A 60 11.20 10.09 -30.06
N ILE A 61 10.16 9.27 -29.85
CA ILE A 61 9.60 8.39 -30.90
C ILE A 61 9.02 9.21 -32.06
N VAL A 62 8.29 10.29 -31.77
CA VAL A 62 7.75 11.20 -32.80
C VAL A 62 8.86 11.85 -33.61
N VAL A 63 9.92 12.33 -32.94
CA VAL A 63 11.09 12.92 -33.61
C VAL A 63 11.83 11.88 -34.47
N TYR A 64 11.93 10.63 -34.02
CA TYR A 64 12.53 9.56 -34.82
C TYR A 64 11.68 9.20 -36.04
N LEU A 65 10.36 9.08 -35.90
CA LEU A 65 9.43 8.85 -37.02
C LEU A 65 9.54 9.97 -38.05
N LEU A 66 9.61 11.23 -37.61
CA LEU A 66 9.84 12.39 -38.49
C LEU A 66 11.19 12.28 -39.21
N ALA A 67 12.27 11.89 -38.52
CA ALA A 67 13.58 11.68 -39.14
C ALA A 67 13.58 10.54 -40.17
N LEU A 68 12.87 9.44 -39.90
CA LEU A 68 12.66 8.32 -40.83
C LEU A 68 11.89 8.76 -42.08
N ILE A 69 10.81 9.52 -41.92
CA ILE A 69 10.02 10.07 -43.02
C ILE A 69 10.89 10.97 -43.90
N VAL A 70 11.68 11.87 -43.31
CA VAL A 70 12.62 12.74 -44.04
C VAL A 70 13.68 11.92 -44.79
N CYS A 71 14.19 10.84 -44.18
CA CYS A 71 15.11 9.90 -44.83
C CYS A 71 14.47 9.14 -46.00
N LEU A 72 13.22 8.67 -45.84
CA LEU A 72 12.45 7.96 -46.88
C LEU A 72 12.10 8.88 -48.06
N ILE A 73 11.70 10.12 -47.79
CA ILE A 73 11.48 11.15 -48.82
C ILE A 73 12.78 11.40 -49.60
N ARG A 74 13.94 11.48 -48.91
CA ARG A 74 15.25 11.59 -49.58
C ARG A 74 15.69 10.31 -50.29
N LYS A 75 15.24 9.13 -49.86
CA LYS A 75 15.51 7.83 -50.53
C LYS A 75 14.90 7.82 -51.93
N LYS A 76 13.73 8.46 -52.12
CA LYS A 76 13.09 8.70 -53.41
C LYS A 76 13.89 9.64 -54.33
N ILE A 77 14.85 10.41 -53.80
CA ILE A 77 15.57 11.48 -54.50
C ILE A 77 17.07 11.19 -54.69
N ALA A 78 17.75 10.37 -53.86
CA ALA A 78 19.23 10.33 -53.92
C ALA A 78 19.99 9.06 -53.45
N PHE A 79 19.36 7.94 -53.08
CA PHE A 79 20.11 6.81 -52.48
C PHE A 79 20.38 5.63 -53.44
N LYS A 80 21.39 5.78 -54.31
CA LYS A 80 22.04 4.66 -55.04
C LYS A 80 23.34 4.16 -54.37
N GLY A 81 23.73 4.67 -53.20
CA GLY A 81 25.01 4.34 -52.54
C GLY A 81 24.90 3.35 -51.37
N LYS A 82 25.58 2.19 -51.47
CA LYS A 82 25.58 1.07 -50.50
C LYS A 82 25.96 1.43 -49.04
N LYS A 83 26.79 2.46 -48.80
CA LYS A 83 27.34 2.78 -47.46
C LYS A 83 26.36 3.47 -46.49
N ASN A 84 25.34 4.16 -46.98
CA ASN A 84 24.38 4.85 -46.10
C ASN A 84 23.16 3.99 -45.77
N SER A 85 22.98 2.87 -46.50
CA SER A 85 21.95 1.87 -46.21
C SER A 85 22.24 1.13 -44.90
N SER A 86 23.52 0.84 -44.60
CA SER A 86 23.89 0.14 -43.37
C SER A 86 23.63 0.99 -42.11
N LEU A 87 23.91 2.29 -42.15
CA LEU A 87 23.62 3.24 -41.06
C LEU A 87 22.12 3.33 -40.72
N LEU A 88 21.27 3.30 -41.76
CA LEU A 88 19.81 3.26 -41.60
C LEU A 88 19.34 1.94 -41.00
N VAL A 89 19.96 0.82 -41.37
CA VAL A 89 19.67 -0.50 -40.79
C VAL A 89 20.12 -0.56 -39.32
N PHE A 90 21.35 -0.11 -38.99
CA PHE A 90 21.83 -0.07 -37.60
C PHE A 90 20.97 0.83 -36.70
N SER A 91 20.58 2.01 -37.18
CA SER A 91 19.69 2.89 -36.42
C SER A 91 18.28 2.31 -36.26
N SER A 92 17.78 1.56 -37.23
CA SER A 92 16.49 0.85 -37.11
C SER A 92 16.56 -0.30 -36.09
N ILE A 93 17.67 -1.05 -36.08
CA ILE A 93 17.90 -2.13 -35.10
C ILE A 93 18.02 -1.55 -33.68
N LEU A 94 18.79 -0.47 -33.51
CA LEU A 94 18.92 0.20 -32.22
C LEU A 94 17.58 0.74 -31.72
N LEU A 95 16.75 1.30 -32.61
CA LEU A 95 15.42 1.73 -32.23
C LEU A 95 14.53 0.57 -31.83
N PHE A 96 14.56 -0.54 -32.57
CA PHE A 96 13.76 -1.73 -32.25
C PHE A 96 14.14 -2.30 -30.88
N ILE A 97 15.44 -2.40 -30.58
CA ILE A 97 15.95 -2.81 -29.27
C ILE A 97 15.49 -1.84 -28.17
N SER A 98 15.56 -0.53 -28.43
CA SER A 98 15.08 0.49 -27.50
C SER A 98 13.56 0.39 -27.25
N LEU A 99 12.76 0.16 -28.29
CA LEU A 99 11.32 -0.02 -28.20
C LEU A 99 10.94 -1.27 -27.40
N CYS A 100 11.65 -2.37 -27.61
CA CYS A 100 11.47 -3.61 -26.84
C CYS A 100 11.80 -3.40 -25.35
N ASN A 101 12.92 -2.73 -25.06
CA ASN A 101 13.31 -2.41 -23.69
C ASN A 101 12.30 -1.46 -23.02
N PHE A 102 11.78 -0.48 -23.75
CA PHE A 102 10.77 0.46 -23.26
C PHE A 102 9.42 -0.21 -22.98
N THR A 103 8.93 -1.06 -23.88
CA THR A 103 7.66 -1.77 -23.69
C THR A 103 7.73 -2.73 -22.49
N ASN A 104 8.87 -3.40 -22.29
CA ASN A 104 9.10 -4.21 -21.09
C ASN A 104 9.18 -3.36 -19.81
N ALA A 105 9.87 -2.21 -19.84
CA ALA A 105 9.91 -1.28 -18.71
C ALA A 105 8.52 -0.70 -18.38
N ALA A 106 7.73 -0.36 -19.39
CA ALA A 106 6.36 0.13 -19.22
C ALA A 106 5.43 -0.92 -18.59
N LYS A 107 5.58 -2.20 -18.99
CA LYS A 107 4.85 -3.31 -18.37
C LYS A 107 5.26 -3.47 -16.91
N GLU A 108 6.55 -3.47 -16.59
CA GLU A 108 7.00 -3.64 -15.20
C GLU A 108 6.55 -2.48 -14.31
N ASN A 109 6.63 -1.23 -14.79
CA ASN A 109 6.13 -0.06 -14.05
C ASN A 109 4.61 -0.10 -13.82
N SER A 110 3.83 -0.65 -14.76
CA SER A 110 2.39 -0.81 -14.55
C SER A 110 2.07 -1.79 -13.41
N LYS A 111 2.95 -2.79 -13.20
CA LYS A 111 2.86 -3.74 -12.09
C LYS A 111 3.31 -3.12 -10.78
N GLU A 112 4.36 -2.31 -10.79
CA GLU A 112 4.81 -1.52 -9.64
C GLU A 112 3.74 -0.55 -9.15
N LEU A 113 3.09 0.18 -10.07
CA LEU A 113 1.97 1.07 -9.73
C LEU A 113 0.77 0.29 -9.15
N ALA A 114 0.51 -0.92 -9.66
CA ALA A 114 -0.53 -1.78 -9.10
C ALA A 114 -0.19 -2.26 -7.69
N ALA A 115 1.10 -2.53 -7.43
CA ALA A 115 1.60 -2.89 -6.10
C ALA A 115 1.47 -1.71 -5.13
N GLU A 116 1.92 -0.50 -5.51
CA GLU A 116 1.78 0.72 -4.71
C GLU A 116 0.32 0.97 -4.34
N LYS A 117 -0.59 0.95 -5.34
CA LYS A 117 -2.03 1.11 -5.08
C LYS A 117 -2.57 0.07 -4.11
N TYR A 118 -2.09 -1.17 -4.18
CA TYR A 118 -2.50 -2.21 -3.25
C TYR A 118 -1.97 -1.93 -1.84
N VAL A 119 -0.68 -1.60 -1.69
CA VAL A 119 -0.07 -1.27 -0.40
C VAL A 119 -0.78 -0.08 0.24
N MET A 120 -0.97 1.01 -0.50
CA MET A 120 -1.68 2.20 -0.03
C MET A 120 -3.12 1.87 0.36
N ALA A 121 -3.83 1.06 -0.44
CA ALA A 121 -5.19 0.70 -0.10
C ALA A 121 -5.25 -0.17 1.17
N VAL A 122 -4.31 -1.11 1.36
CA VAL A 122 -4.17 -1.86 2.62
C VAL A 122 -3.89 -0.90 3.79
N CYS A 123 -3.03 0.09 3.60
CA CYS A 123 -2.74 1.10 4.62
C CYS A 123 -3.99 1.94 4.97
N GLU A 124 -4.74 2.39 3.96
CA GLU A 124 -5.90 3.29 4.08
C GLU A 124 -7.17 2.58 4.56
N ASN A 125 -7.64 1.51 3.90
CA ASN A 125 -8.94 0.89 4.21
C ASN A 125 -8.95 0.19 5.57
N SER A 126 -7.79 -0.22 6.07
CA SER A 126 -7.68 -0.80 7.40
C SER A 126 -7.93 0.22 8.52
N ARG A 127 -7.94 1.53 8.23
CA ARG A 127 -8.29 2.57 9.22
C ARG A 127 -9.77 2.60 9.58
N ASN A 128 -10.66 2.03 8.76
CA ASN A 128 -12.12 2.17 8.93
C ASN A 128 -12.87 0.90 9.37
N ASP A 129 -12.17 -0.17 9.80
CA ASP A 129 -12.74 -1.44 10.28
C ASP A 129 -13.68 -2.23 9.31
N ASP A 130 -14.16 -1.61 8.25
CA ASP A 130 -14.88 -2.23 7.14
C ASP A 130 -13.89 -2.67 6.06
N THR A 131 -13.39 -3.90 6.20
CA THR A 131 -12.62 -4.53 5.13
C THR A 131 -13.56 -5.01 4.04
N ALA A 132 -13.66 -4.23 2.97
CA ALA A 132 -13.77 -4.84 1.66
C ALA A 132 -12.56 -5.76 1.51
N LEU A 133 -12.76 -7.07 1.64
CA LEU A 133 -11.80 -8.10 1.25
C LEU A 133 -11.25 -7.69 -0.12
N PHE A 134 -10.00 -7.23 -0.13
CA PHE A 134 -9.37 -6.78 -1.37
C PHE A 134 -9.51 -7.91 -2.37
N LYS A 135 -10.24 -7.67 -3.47
CA LYS A 135 -10.24 -8.58 -4.61
C LYS A 135 -8.80 -8.67 -5.06
N SER A 136 -8.12 -9.70 -4.58
CA SER A 136 -6.78 -10.07 -4.95
C SER A 136 -6.76 -10.13 -6.46
N LYS A 137 -6.06 -9.18 -7.09
CA LYS A 137 -5.59 -9.38 -8.45
C LYS A 137 -4.67 -10.61 -8.46
N GLU A 138 -4.52 -11.26 -9.62
CA GLU A 138 -3.74 -12.49 -9.74
C GLU A 138 -2.28 -12.23 -9.34
N LYS A 139 -1.58 -13.27 -8.86
CA LYS A 139 -0.15 -13.19 -8.50
C LYS A 139 0.73 -12.71 -9.67
N SER A 140 0.26 -12.68 -10.91
CA SER A 140 1.02 -12.13 -12.05
C SER A 140 1.11 -10.60 -12.07
N ASP A 141 0.24 -9.92 -11.32
CA ASP A 141 -0.09 -8.51 -11.55
C ASP A 141 0.87 -7.53 -10.86
N TYR A 142 1.74 -8.01 -9.97
CA TYR A 142 2.66 -7.17 -9.19
C TYR A 142 4.15 -7.39 -9.51
N GLY A 143 4.46 -8.23 -10.51
CA GLY A 143 5.82 -8.37 -11.04
C GLY A 143 6.82 -8.81 -9.98
N LYS A 144 7.94 -8.10 -9.85
CA LYS A 144 8.97 -8.38 -8.82
C LYS A 144 8.48 -8.17 -7.38
N LEU A 145 7.44 -7.38 -7.16
CA LEU A 145 6.90 -7.07 -5.83
C LEU A 145 5.94 -8.13 -5.28
N ASN A 146 5.70 -9.21 -6.01
CA ASN A 146 4.79 -10.28 -5.60
C ASN A 146 5.09 -10.86 -4.21
N SER A 147 6.37 -11.03 -3.87
CA SER A 147 6.78 -11.52 -2.55
C SER A 147 6.46 -10.51 -1.45
N LEU A 148 6.68 -9.21 -1.68
CA LEU A 148 6.28 -8.16 -0.75
C LEU A 148 4.77 -8.15 -0.56
N ILE A 149 4.01 -8.17 -1.65
CA ILE A 149 2.53 -8.16 -1.61
C ILE A 149 1.99 -9.39 -0.89
N ALA A 150 2.62 -10.57 -1.06
CA ALA A 150 2.24 -11.77 -0.32
C ALA A 150 2.43 -11.61 1.19
N ILE A 151 3.55 -11.01 1.62
CA ILE A 151 3.81 -10.72 3.05
C ILE A 151 2.77 -9.75 3.60
N ILE A 152 2.52 -8.64 2.88
CA ILE A 152 1.56 -7.61 3.27
C ILE A 152 0.16 -8.19 3.39
N LYS A 153 -0.28 -8.98 2.39
CA LYS A 153 -1.58 -9.63 2.38
C LYS A 153 -1.74 -10.59 3.56
N GLU A 154 -0.78 -11.46 3.79
CA GLU A 154 -0.86 -12.42 4.90
C GLU A 154 -0.95 -11.70 6.25
N TYR A 155 -0.15 -10.65 6.46
CA TYR A 155 -0.20 -9.88 7.69
C TYR A 155 -1.57 -9.19 7.87
N ALA A 156 -2.08 -8.55 6.82
CA ALA A 156 -3.36 -7.86 6.84
C ALA A 156 -4.54 -8.81 7.10
N ASP A 157 -4.59 -9.95 6.39
CA ASP A 157 -5.63 -10.97 6.55
C ASP A 157 -5.63 -11.56 7.97
N LYS A 158 -4.44 -11.88 8.51
CA LYS A 158 -4.29 -12.36 9.88
C LYS A 158 -4.73 -11.32 10.89
N ASN A 159 -4.26 -10.08 10.76
CA ASN A 159 -4.61 -9.01 11.69
C ASN A 159 -6.13 -8.73 11.70
N TYR A 160 -6.76 -8.71 10.53
CA TYR A 160 -8.21 -8.61 10.42
C TYR A 160 -8.92 -9.75 11.14
N SER A 161 -8.50 -11.00 10.92
CA SER A 161 -9.11 -12.16 11.59
C SER A 161 -8.95 -12.10 13.11
N ILE A 162 -7.77 -11.71 13.60
CA ILE A 162 -7.49 -11.56 15.03
C ILE A 162 -8.43 -10.52 15.65
N ASN A 163 -8.52 -9.34 15.04
CA ASN A 163 -9.37 -8.24 15.51
C ASN A 163 -10.86 -8.58 15.47
N LYS A 164 -11.32 -9.20 14.37
CA LYS A 164 -12.72 -9.61 14.21
C LYS A 164 -13.14 -10.64 15.27
N ASN A 165 -12.30 -11.67 15.47
CA ASN A 165 -12.58 -12.71 16.45
C ASN A 165 -12.62 -12.12 17.86
N PHE A 166 -11.64 -11.29 18.21
CA PHE A 166 -11.60 -10.62 19.50
C PHE A 166 -12.82 -9.72 19.74
N LYS A 167 -13.18 -8.85 18.77
CA LYS A 167 -14.36 -7.98 18.87
C LYS A 167 -15.65 -8.80 19.04
N SER A 168 -15.80 -9.89 18.29
CA SER A 168 -16.96 -10.77 18.37
C SER A 168 -17.05 -11.49 19.73
N GLU A 169 -15.97 -12.12 20.18
CA GLU A 169 -15.92 -12.84 21.46
C GLU A 169 -16.10 -11.89 22.65
N PHE A 170 -15.44 -10.73 22.61
CA PHE A 170 -15.59 -9.69 23.63
C PHE A 170 -17.04 -9.20 23.68
N LYS A 171 -17.62 -8.84 22.53
CA LYS A 171 -19.02 -8.42 22.45
C LYS A 171 -19.95 -9.51 22.95
N GLN A 172 -19.75 -10.79 22.63
CA GLN A 172 -20.61 -11.85 23.15
C GLN A 172 -20.60 -11.95 24.68
N LYS A 173 -19.42 -11.74 25.29
CA LYS A 173 -19.24 -11.79 26.75
C LYS A 173 -19.69 -10.51 27.48
N THR A 174 -19.81 -9.38 26.78
CA THR A 174 -20.18 -8.08 27.38
C THR A 174 -21.55 -7.52 26.93
N SER A 175 -22.05 -7.86 25.74
CA SER A 175 -23.27 -7.29 25.14
C SER A 175 -24.56 -8.02 25.49
N LYS A 176 -24.48 -9.26 25.99
CA LYS A 176 -25.69 -10.03 26.32
C LYS A 176 -26.43 -9.53 27.55
N ASN A 177 -25.82 -8.64 28.33
CA ASN A 177 -26.42 -7.91 29.44
C ASN A 177 -25.55 -6.69 29.74
N GLN A 178 -26.08 -5.49 29.59
CA GLN A 178 -25.42 -4.31 30.16
C GLN A 178 -25.19 -4.59 31.65
N VAL A 179 -24.02 -4.22 32.18
CA VAL A 179 -23.65 -4.54 33.57
C VAL A 179 -24.71 -4.05 34.58
N THR A 180 -25.48 -3.03 34.21
CA THR A 180 -26.59 -2.42 34.96
C THR A 180 -27.98 -3.03 34.67
N SER A 181 -28.06 -4.08 33.86
CA SER A 181 -29.34 -4.68 33.44
C SER A 181 -30.00 -5.49 34.55
N TYR A 182 -31.33 -5.53 34.53
CA TYR A 182 -32.12 -6.33 35.46
C TYR A 182 -31.70 -7.81 35.47
N ASP A 183 -31.43 -8.39 34.29
CA ASP A 183 -31.07 -9.81 34.18
C ASP A 183 -29.75 -10.18 34.86
N VAL A 184 -28.83 -9.23 35.04
CA VAL A 184 -27.59 -9.42 35.80
C VAL A 184 -27.82 -9.19 37.28
N LEU A 185 -28.53 -8.12 37.64
CA LEU A 185 -28.64 -7.64 39.01
C LEU A 185 -29.77 -8.31 39.82
N ARG A 186 -30.68 -9.06 39.21
CA ARG A 186 -31.86 -9.61 39.90
C ARG A 186 -31.56 -10.63 41.00
N SER A 187 -30.38 -11.27 40.99
CA SER A 187 -30.00 -12.23 42.02
C SER A 187 -28.47 -12.37 42.16
N GLU A 188 -28.01 -12.78 43.33
CA GLU A 188 -26.58 -13.05 43.62
C GLU A 188 -25.97 -14.02 42.60
N ASP A 189 -26.64 -15.13 42.32
CA ASP A 189 -26.18 -16.12 41.35
C ASP A 189 -26.00 -15.55 39.94
N ARG A 190 -26.84 -14.57 39.55
CA ARG A 190 -26.75 -13.92 38.23
C ARG A 190 -25.56 -12.97 38.19
N ILE A 191 -25.32 -12.23 39.27
CA ILE A 191 -24.14 -11.38 39.44
C ILE A 191 -22.87 -12.23 39.36
N LYS A 192 -22.77 -13.29 40.18
CA LYS A 192 -21.63 -14.24 40.18
C LYS A 192 -21.39 -14.86 38.80
N LYS A 193 -22.45 -15.32 38.13
CA LYS A 193 -22.34 -15.88 36.77
C LYS A 193 -21.77 -14.85 35.78
N PHE A 194 -22.17 -13.59 35.87
CA PHE A 194 -21.66 -12.55 34.99
C PHE A 194 -20.22 -12.16 35.34
N ARG A 195 -19.86 -12.04 36.63
CA ARG A 195 -18.47 -11.85 37.09
C ARG A 195 -17.56 -12.98 36.59
N ASN A 196 -18.02 -14.23 36.62
CA ASN A 196 -17.30 -15.36 36.04
C ASN A 196 -17.10 -15.17 34.52
N SER A 197 -18.11 -14.75 33.77
CA SER A 197 -17.98 -14.43 32.34
C SER A 197 -16.97 -13.29 32.08
N LEU A 198 -16.93 -12.27 32.95
CA LEU A 198 -15.91 -11.21 32.88
C LEU A 198 -14.51 -11.74 33.19
N SER A 199 -14.36 -12.68 34.12
CA SER A 199 -13.07 -13.29 34.44
C SER A 199 -12.49 -14.09 33.27
N GLU A 200 -13.36 -14.72 32.47
CA GLU A 200 -12.95 -15.44 31.26
C GLU A 200 -12.38 -14.51 30.18
N LEU A 201 -12.70 -13.21 30.22
CA LEU A 201 -12.09 -12.22 29.31
C LEU A 201 -10.58 -12.13 29.49
N ASN A 202 -10.02 -12.48 30.65
CA ASN A 202 -8.56 -12.50 30.84
C ASN A 202 -7.88 -13.48 29.88
N LYS A 203 -8.47 -14.67 29.69
CA LYS A 203 -7.96 -15.64 28.72
C LYS A 203 -8.06 -15.11 27.29
N LEU A 204 -9.16 -14.41 26.97
CA LEU A 204 -9.34 -13.76 25.66
C LEU A 204 -8.30 -12.65 25.45
N PHE A 205 -8.03 -11.81 26.45
CA PHE A 205 -7.03 -10.76 26.39
C PHE A 205 -5.62 -11.32 26.17
N SER A 206 -5.22 -12.34 26.93
CA SER A 206 -3.92 -13.00 26.76
C SER A 206 -3.79 -13.66 25.39
N LYS A 207 -4.85 -14.30 24.89
CA LYS A 207 -4.87 -14.90 23.55
C LYS A 207 -4.71 -13.85 22.47
N TYR A 208 -5.49 -12.76 22.52
CA TYR A 208 -5.42 -11.66 21.55
C TYR A 208 -4.03 -11.02 21.53
N GLU A 209 -3.46 -10.73 22.70
CA GLU A 209 -2.10 -10.18 22.83
C GLU A 209 -1.04 -11.13 22.26
N SER A 210 -1.16 -12.43 22.53
CA SER A 210 -0.26 -13.45 21.98
C SER A 210 -0.40 -13.53 20.45
N ASP A 211 -1.62 -13.54 19.91
CA ASP A 211 -1.88 -13.61 18.48
C ASP A 211 -1.32 -12.38 17.74
N LEU A 212 -1.49 -11.17 18.30
CA LEU A 212 -0.89 -9.95 17.77
C LEU A 212 0.64 -10.01 17.76
N ASN A 213 1.25 -10.42 18.88
CA ASN A 213 2.69 -10.58 19.01
C ASN A 213 3.25 -11.61 18.01
N ASN A 214 2.58 -12.75 17.86
CA ASN A 214 2.96 -13.79 16.92
C ASN A 214 2.87 -13.31 15.48
N ASN A 215 1.79 -12.59 15.11
CA ASN A 215 1.63 -12.04 13.76
C ASN A 215 2.71 -10.98 13.46
N LYS A 216 2.99 -10.10 14.44
CA LYS A 216 4.07 -9.11 14.34
C LYS A 216 5.42 -9.77 14.14
N ALA A 217 5.79 -10.72 15.00
CA ALA A 217 7.08 -11.42 14.92
C ALA A 217 7.25 -12.18 13.59
N ASN A 218 6.20 -12.86 13.12
CA ASN A 218 6.21 -13.54 11.83
C ASN A 218 6.37 -12.55 10.66
N SER A 219 5.69 -11.41 10.69
CA SER A 219 5.86 -10.36 9.68
C SER A 219 7.25 -9.73 9.73
N ASP A 220 7.78 -9.47 10.93
CA ASP A 220 9.13 -8.92 11.11
C ASP A 220 10.19 -9.85 10.51
N LYS A 221 10.07 -11.16 10.75
CA LYS A 221 10.92 -12.18 10.14
C LYS A 221 10.79 -12.21 8.62
N LYS A 222 9.58 -12.22 8.08
CA LYS A 222 9.36 -12.24 6.62
C LYS A 222 9.91 -10.99 5.94
N MET A 223 9.77 -9.83 6.59
CA MET A 223 10.29 -8.56 6.08
C MET A 223 11.81 -8.47 6.16
N SER A 224 12.47 -9.09 7.15
CA SER A 224 13.94 -9.14 7.20
C SER A 224 14.53 -10.10 6.16
N GLU A 225 13.80 -11.16 5.81
CA GLU A 225 14.17 -12.12 4.76
C GLU A 225 13.83 -11.62 3.34
N TYR A 226 13.08 -10.51 3.22
CA TYR A 226 12.68 -9.94 1.95
C TYR A 226 13.86 -9.27 1.23
N LYS A 227 14.26 -9.85 0.09
CA LYS A 227 15.44 -9.43 -0.69
C LYS A 227 15.23 -8.22 -1.62
N GLY A 228 13.99 -7.81 -1.89
CA GLY A 228 13.67 -6.81 -2.93
C GLY A 228 13.69 -5.37 -2.43
N GLN A 229 14.85 -4.85 -2.02
CA GLN A 229 15.05 -3.45 -1.58
C GLN A 229 16.11 -2.73 -2.42
N ASP A 230 16.25 -3.09 -3.69
CA ASP A 230 17.33 -2.61 -4.54
C ASP A 230 17.04 -1.20 -5.09
N THR A 231 15.77 -0.81 -5.13
CA THR A 231 15.31 0.49 -5.65
C THR A 231 14.83 1.44 -4.53
N ILE A 232 14.86 2.76 -4.79
CA ILE A 232 14.31 3.76 -3.87
C ILE A 232 12.81 3.53 -3.66
N PHE A 233 12.10 3.17 -4.72
CA PHE A 233 10.67 2.87 -4.70
C PHE A 233 10.33 1.71 -3.76
N GLU A 234 11.03 0.57 -3.91
CA GLU A 234 10.87 -0.59 -3.01
C GLU A 234 11.13 -0.24 -1.55
N LYS A 235 12.20 0.51 -1.29
CA LYS A 235 12.54 0.96 0.08
C LYS A 235 11.42 1.82 0.67
N ASN A 236 10.85 2.74 -0.11
CA ASN A 236 9.74 3.58 0.33
C ASN A 236 8.49 2.75 0.63
N LEU A 237 8.13 1.80 -0.23
CA LEU A 237 6.98 0.90 0.02
C LEU A 237 7.18 0.05 1.28
N VAL A 238 8.38 -0.50 1.46
CA VAL A 238 8.72 -1.27 2.67
C VAL A 238 8.64 -0.38 3.92
N ASN A 239 9.16 0.84 3.86
CA ASN A 239 9.10 1.78 4.98
C ASN A 239 7.66 2.17 5.32
N GLU A 240 6.83 2.46 4.32
CA GLU A 240 5.42 2.79 4.50
C GLU A 240 4.65 1.65 5.16
N PHE A 241 4.83 0.42 4.66
CA PHE A 241 4.22 -0.75 5.25
C PHE A 241 4.71 -1.00 6.69
N ASN A 242 6.02 -0.79 6.94
CA ASN A 242 6.61 -0.95 8.26
C ASN A 242 6.10 0.08 9.27
N PHE A 243 5.86 1.31 8.83
CA PHE A 243 5.23 2.35 9.63
C PHE A 243 3.78 1.97 9.96
N TRP A 244 2.99 1.61 8.94
CA TRP A 244 1.59 1.25 9.11
C TRP A 244 1.40 0.03 10.03
N ARG A 245 2.17 -1.04 9.87
CA ARG A 245 2.06 -2.24 10.74
C ARG A 245 2.36 -1.92 12.20
N LYS A 246 3.29 -0.99 12.46
CA LYS A 246 3.64 -0.54 13.81
C LYS A 246 2.49 0.26 14.40
N GLU A 247 2.00 1.27 13.68
CA GLU A 247 0.83 2.08 14.08
C GLU A 247 -0.38 1.17 14.38
N LYS A 248 -0.64 0.17 13.53
CA LYS A 248 -1.74 -0.78 13.74
C LYS A 248 -1.55 -1.67 14.96
N TYR A 249 -0.34 -2.16 15.20
CA TYR A 249 -0.04 -2.93 16.40
C TYR A 249 -0.24 -2.07 17.66
N ASP A 250 0.35 -0.87 17.70
CA ASP A 250 0.28 0.04 18.85
C ASP A 250 -1.17 0.41 19.16
N ASN A 251 -1.98 0.76 18.15
CA ASN A 251 -3.41 1.05 18.32
C ASN A 251 -4.20 -0.16 18.83
N SER A 252 -3.86 -1.37 18.39
CA SER A 252 -4.53 -2.61 18.83
C SER A 252 -4.21 -2.95 20.29
N ILE A 253 -2.98 -2.65 20.74
CA ILE A 253 -2.57 -2.80 22.14
C ILE A 253 -3.22 -1.72 23.02
N GLU A 254 -3.31 -0.48 22.56
CA GLU A 254 -4.01 0.58 23.27
C GLU A 254 -5.49 0.21 23.50
N ASP A 255 -6.17 -0.24 22.44
CA ASP A 255 -7.55 -0.72 22.50
C ASP A 255 -7.73 -1.93 23.44
N LEU A 256 -6.80 -2.88 23.42
CA LEU A 256 -6.77 -4.00 24.38
C LEU A 256 -6.68 -3.49 25.82
N ASN A 257 -5.82 -2.51 26.09
CA ASN A 257 -5.64 -1.97 27.44
C ASN A 257 -6.88 -1.23 27.92
N LYS A 258 -7.54 -0.45 27.05
CA LYS A 258 -8.85 0.18 27.36
C LYS A 258 -9.90 -0.88 27.73
N LYS A 259 -9.95 -1.99 26.99
CA LYS A 259 -10.85 -3.12 27.28
C LYS A 259 -10.54 -3.85 28.58
N LYS A 260 -9.25 -4.02 28.92
CA LYS A 260 -8.82 -4.57 30.22
C LYS A 260 -9.32 -3.69 31.38
N VAL A 261 -9.15 -2.37 31.27
CA VAL A 261 -9.65 -1.39 32.25
C VAL A 261 -11.18 -1.45 32.36
N LEU A 262 -11.91 -1.43 31.25
CA LEU A 262 -13.37 -1.53 31.25
C LEU A 262 -13.86 -2.78 31.99
N ARG A 263 -13.24 -3.94 31.73
CA ARG A 263 -13.55 -5.20 32.41
C ARG A 263 -13.35 -5.08 33.92
N GLU A 264 -12.24 -4.50 34.37
CA GLU A 264 -11.97 -4.29 35.80
C GLU A 264 -12.98 -3.36 36.46
N LYS A 265 -13.39 -2.28 35.78
CA LYS A 265 -14.44 -1.38 36.28
C LYS A 265 -15.79 -2.08 36.39
N MET A 266 -16.15 -2.90 35.39
CA MET A 266 -17.37 -3.71 35.41
C MET A 266 -17.36 -4.71 36.57
N ASP A 267 -16.24 -5.40 36.82
CA ASP A 267 -16.14 -6.37 37.91
C ASP A 267 -16.24 -5.69 39.29
N LYS A 268 -15.58 -4.55 39.49
CA LYS A 268 -15.70 -3.75 40.74
C LYS A 268 -17.13 -3.28 40.99
N TYR A 269 -17.83 -2.85 39.94
CA TYR A 269 -19.23 -2.49 40.05
C TYR A 269 -20.08 -3.69 40.49
N LEU A 270 -19.89 -4.86 39.86
CA LEU A 270 -20.65 -6.06 40.20
C LEU A 270 -20.31 -6.62 41.57
N GLU A 271 -19.06 -6.53 42.01
CA GLU A 271 -18.64 -6.88 43.36
C GLU A 271 -19.38 -6.04 44.40
N PHE A 272 -19.52 -4.74 44.18
CA PHE A 272 -20.33 -3.87 45.03
C PHE A 272 -21.81 -4.30 45.03
N MET A 273 -22.39 -4.55 43.86
CA MET A 273 -23.78 -5.00 43.76
C MET A 273 -24.01 -6.34 44.46
N GLU A 274 -23.06 -7.27 44.36
CA GLU A 274 -23.08 -8.55 45.07
C GLU A 274 -23.06 -8.35 46.60
N SER A 275 -22.16 -7.47 47.09
CA SER A 275 -22.04 -7.16 48.52
C SER A 275 -23.30 -6.50 49.12
N LYS A 276 -24.15 -5.92 48.27
CA LYS A 276 -25.39 -5.22 48.65
C LYS A 276 -26.64 -6.01 48.31
N GLN A 277 -26.51 -7.29 47.95
CA GLN A 277 -27.65 -8.10 47.62
C GLN A 277 -28.68 -8.13 48.77
N GLY A 278 -29.94 -7.88 48.45
CA GLY A 278 -31.02 -7.74 49.43
C GLY A 278 -31.18 -6.32 50.02
N SER A 279 -30.17 -5.46 49.88
CA SER A 279 -30.16 -4.07 50.34
C SER A 279 -30.50 -3.04 49.25
N TYR A 280 -30.87 -3.51 48.06
CA TYR A 280 -31.38 -2.67 46.97
C TYR A 280 -32.56 -3.33 46.28
N LYS A 281 -33.41 -2.51 45.66
CA LYS A 281 -34.55 -2.94 44.84
C LYS A 281 -34.38 -2.46 43.41
N LEU A 282 -34.75 -3.31 42.46
CA LEU A 282 -34.82 -2.97 41.04
C LEU A 282 -36.26 -2.61 40.69
N ILE A 283 -36.55 -1.31 40.52
CA ILE A 283 -37.91 -0.80 40.23
C ILE A 283 -37.85 0.02 38.95
N ASN A 284 -38.64 -0.32 37.93
CA ASN A 284 -38.69 0.38 36.64
C ASN A 284 -37.29 0.60 36.01
N ASN A 285 -36.44 -0.44 36.01
CA ASN A 285 -35.05 -0.40 35.55
C ASN A 285 -34.14 0.59 36.32
N LYS A 286 -34.53 1.03 37.51
CA LYS A 286 -33.71 1.82 38.42
C LYS A 286 -33.27 0.98 39.61
N ILE A 287 -32.03 1.20 40.04
CA ILE A 287 -31.46 0.61 41.26
C ILE A 287 -31.77 1.59 42.40
N MET A 288 -32.52 1.12 43.39
CA MET A 288 -32.91 1.90 44.57
C MET A 288 -32.24 1.32 45.81
N PHE A 289 -31.42 2.13 46.48
CA PHE A 289 -30.82 1.81 47.77
C PHE A 289 -31.53 2.59 48.89
N GLU A 290 -31.50 2.06 50.11
CA GLU A 290 -32.03 2.76 51.29
C GLU A 290 -31.02 3.79 51.85
N SER A 291 -29.73 3.59 51.61
CA SER A 291 -28.64 4.47 52.08
C SER A 291 -28.13 5.38 50.98
N GLN A 292 -28.03 6.69 51.25
CA GLN A 292 -27.42 7.67 50.33
C GLN A 292 -25.96 7.33 50.02
N SER A 293 -25.21 6.80 51.00
CA SER A 293 -23.82 6.40 50.78
C SER A 293 -23.69 5.29 49.73
N ASP A 294 -24.63 4.34 49.71
CA ASP A 294 -24.66 3.27 48.72
C ASP A 294 -25.09 3.79 47.34
N VAL A 295 -26.02 4.76 47.30
CA VAL A 295 -26.38 5.48 46.06
C VAL A 295 -25.16 6.17 45.46
N ASP A 296 -24.43 6.95 46.26
CA ASP A 296 -23.25 7.70 45.81
C ASP A 296 -22.15 6.75 45.30
N LYS A 297 -21.92 5.66 46.03
CA LYS A 297 -20.93 4.65 45.63
C LYS A 297 -21.32 3.93 44.33
N CYS A 298 -22.59 3.53 44.19
CA CYS A 298 -23.11 2.91 42.98
C CYS A 298 -22.96 3.84 41.76
N ASN A 299 -23.36 5.10 41.91
CA ASN A 299 -23.24 6.12 40.86
C ASN A 299 -21.80 6.37 40.45
N SER A 300 -20.88 6.47 41.42
CA SER A 300 -19.44 6.59 41.17
C SER A 300 -18.91 5.42 40.35
N LEU A 301 -19.21 4.18 40.73
CA LEU A 301 -18.77 2.98 40.01
C LEU A 301 -19.36 2.88 38.60
N ILE A 302 -20.64 3.23 38.43
CA ILE A 302 -21.28 3.29 37.11
C ILE A 302 -20.62 4.36 36.23
N ASN A 303 -20.27 5.52 36.78
CA ASN A 303 -19.56 6.56 36.05
C ASN A 303 -18.17 6.09 35.60
N GLU A 304 -17.42 5.40 36.47
CA GLU A 304 -16.13 4.79 36.09
C GLU A 304 -16.29 3.77 34.94
N VAL A 305 -17.37 2.97 34.95
CA VAL A 305 -17.68 2.05 33.84
C VAL A 305 -18.02 2.82 32.55
N LYS A 306 -18.83 3.88 32.65
CA LYS A 306 -19.21 4.72 31.50
C LYS A 306 -18.01 5.44 30.90
N GLU A 307 -17.13 6.01 31.71
CA GLU A 307 -15.92 6.69 31.26
C GLU A 307 -14.97 5.71 30.56
N ALA A 308 -14.77 4.52 31.14
CA ALA A 308 -13.99 3.46 30.49
C ALA A 308 -14.64 2.99 29.17
N GLY A 309 -15.97 2.93 29.12
CA GLY A 309 -16.75 2.51 27.95
C GLY A 309 -16.96 3.57 26.88
N ALA A 310 -16.81 4.86 27.20
CA ALA A 310 -16.91 5.97 26.24
C ALA A 310 -15.68 6.06 25.32
N SER A 311 -14.58 5.41 25.72
CA SER A 311 -13.36 5.27 24.92
C SER A 311 -13.41 4.11 23.91
N TRP A 312 -14.61 3.55 23.68
CA TRP A 312 -14.87 2.29 22.99
C TRP A 312 -15.68 2.44 21.71
#